data_AF-A0A098E6Y9-F1
#
_entry.id   AF-A0A098E6Y9-F1
#
_cell.length_a   1.000
_cell.length_b   1.000
_cell.length_c   1.000
_cell.angle_alpha   90.00
_cell.angle_beta   90.00
_cell.angle_gamma   90.00
#
_symmetry.space_group_name_H-M   'P 1'
#
loop_
_entity.id
_entity.type
_entity.pdbx_description
1 polymer ?
#
loop_
_entity_poly.entity_id
_entity_poly.type
_entity_poly.pdbx_seq_one_letter_code
_entity_poly.pdbx_strand_id
1 'polypeptide(L)'
;MDCSTNKTIGGGIGDRSIKTAKKLYEKLKHLDAVFYVDYWDPYKQIFPKNKLVIGKKHTTLIESNNSNIQHFLARMTRRTKVVSRSVEMVDLTLRPCWNINENNMFILNNGKNIAFL
;
A
#
# COMPACT_ATOMS: atom_id res chain seq x y z
N MET A 1 -2.67 -2.03 2.82
CA MET A 1 -3.56 -1.29 3.76
C MET A 1 -4.60 -2.25 4.30
N ASP A 2 -5.09 -2.08 5.53
CA ASP A 2 -6.17 -2.90 6.09
C ASP A 2 -7.54 -2.26 5.78
N CYS A 3 -8.50 -2.99 5.20
CA CYS A 3 -9.82 -2.40 4.93
C CYS A 3 -10.69 -2.21 6.16
N SER A 4 -10.40 -2.93 7.25
CA SER A 4 -11.20 -2.82 8.49
C SER A 4 -10.71 -1.68 9.37
N THR A 5 -9.40 -1.58 9.55
CA THR A 5 -8.80 -0.57 10.42
C THR A 5 -8.35 0.67 9.67
N ASN A 6 -8.36 0.65 8.33
CA ASN A 6 -7.83 1.71 7.47
C ASN A 6 -6.35 2.05 7.74
N LYS A 7 -5.60 1.10 8.31
CA LYS A 7 -4.19 1.26 8.64
C LYS A 7 -3.27 0.70 7.57
N THR A 8 -2.12 1.33 7.36
CA THR A 8 -1.10 0.87 6.43
C THR A 8 -0.25 -0.20 7.09
N ILE A 9 -0.58 -1.47 6.86
CA ILE A 9 0.18 -2.61 7.41
C ILE A 9 1.61 -2.70 6.83
N GLY A 10 1.79 -2.26 5.59
CA GLY A 10 3.09 -2.26 4.96
C GLY A 10 3.03 -1.69 3.54
N GLY A 11 4.17 -1.14 3.11
CA GLY A 11 4.35 -0.60 1.78
C GLY A 11 5.74 -0.93 1.23
N GLY A 12 5.88 -0.84 -0.09
CA GLY A 12 7.13 -1.02 -0.80
C GLY A 12 7.42 0.18 -1.68
N ILE A 13 8.65 0.69 -1.64
CA ILE A 13 9.15 1.69 -2.59
C ILE A 13 9.83 0.95 -3.72
N GLY A 14 9.36 1.15 -4.95
CA GLY A 14 9.93 0.56 -6.15
C GLY A 14 8.97 0.60 -7.34
N ASP A 15 9.42 0.03 -8.46
CA ASP A 15 8.60 -0.07 -9.67
C ASP A 15 7.54 -1.17 -9.55
N ARG A 16 6.57 -1.19 -10.47
CA ARG A 16 5.55 -2.26 -10.59
C ARG A 16 6.12 -3.61 -11.11
N SER A 17 7.37 -3.92 -10.75
CA SER A 17 8.06 -5.14 -11.16
C SER A 17 7.66 -6.33 -10.27
N ILE A 18 7.79 -7.54 -10.82
CA ILE A 18 7.62 -8.81 -10.09
C ILE A 18 8.54 -8.84 -8.84
N LYS A 19 9.76 -8.31 -8.95
CA LYS A 19 10.75 -8.27 -7.86
C LYS A 19 10.26 -7.43 -6.69
N THR A 20 9.71 -6.25 -6.96
CA THR A 20 9.15 -5.37 -5.92
C THR A 20 7.94 -6.02 -5.25
N ALA A 21 7.04 -6.61 -6.04
CA ALA A 21 5.87 -7.32 -5.55
C ALA A 21 6.25 -8.51 -4.65
N LYS A 22 7.25 -9.30 -5.03
CA LYS A 22 7.77 -10.40 -4.20
C LYS A 22 8.36 -9.90 -2.89
N LYS A 23 9.12 -8.81 -2.92
CA LYS A 23 9.67 -8.17 -1.71
C LYS A 23 8.56 -7.69 -0.77
N LEU A 24 7.45 -7.19 -1.31
CA LEU A 24 6.30 -6.78 -0.51
C LEU A 24 5.57 -7.99 0.07
N TYR A 25 5.40 -9.07 -0.70
CA TYR A 25 4.84 -10.32 -0.21
C TYR A 25 5.67 -10.94 0.93
N GLU A 26 7.00 -10.99 0.81
CA GLU A 26 7.88 -11.51 1.86
C GLU A 26 7.71 -10.78 3.20
N LYS A 27 7.41 -9.47 3.16
CA LYS A 27 7.09 -8.70 4.37
C LYS A 27 5.73 -9.08 4.94
N LEU A 28 4.77 -9.46 4.11
CA LEU A 28 3.37 -9.67 4.50
C LEU A 28 3.03 -11.15 4.74
N LYS A 29 3.93 -12.09 4.41
CA LYS A 29 3.69 -13.55 4.51
C LYS A 29 3.31 -14.06 5.90
N HIS A 30 3.71 -13.33 6.94
CA HIS A 30 3.43 -13.69 8.34
C HIS A 30 1.99 -13.33 8.76
N LEU A 31 1.27 -12.56 7.96
CA LEU A 31 -0.10 -12.15 8.23
C LEU A 31 -1.06 -13.21 7.69
N ASP A 32 -1.99 -13.66 8.52
CA ASP A 32 -3.12 -14.46 8.06
C ASP A 32 -4.22 -13.54 7.53
N ALA A 33 -4.00 -13.02 6.32
CA ALA A 33 -4.87 -12.06 5.66
C ALA A 33 -5.28 -12.51 4.26
N VAL A 34 -6.44 -12.03 3.82
CA VAL A 34 -6.89 -12.13 2.42
C VAL A 34 -6.38 -10.90 1.67
N PHE A 35 -5.68 -11.14 0.57
CA PHE A 35 -5.09 -10.11 -0.28
C PHE A 35 -6.03 -9.78 -1.43
N TYR A 36 -6.45 -8.53 -1.48
CA TYR A 36 -7.19 -7.98 -2.60
C TYR A 36 -6.23 -7.21 -3.48
N VAL A 37 -6.23 -7.53 -4.77
CA VAL A 37 -5.34 -6.91 -5.75
C VAL A 37 -6.11 -6.53 -7.01
N ASP A 38 -5.64 -5.49 -7.68
CA ASP A 38 -6.05 -5.19 -9.04
C ASP A 38 -5.65 -6.32 -9.99
N TYR A 39 -6.30 -6.37 -11.16
CA TYR A 39 -6.01 -7.34 -12.21
C TYR A 39 -4.62 -7.08 -12.80
N TRP A 40 -3.59 -7.64 -12.15
CA TRP A 40 -2.19 -7.52 -12.53
C TRP A 40 -1.53 -8.90 -12.49
N ASP A 41 -1.11 -9.38 -13.66
CA ASP A 41 -0.73 -10.79 -13.87
C ASP A 41 0.41 -11.32 -12.97
N PRO A 42 1.45 -10.53 -12.66
CA PRO A 42 2.44 -10.88 -11.65
C PRO A 42 1.91 -11.28 -10.27
N TYR A 43 0.81 -10.68 -9.80
CA TYR A 43 0.30 -11.00 -8.46
C TYR A 43 -0.30 -12.40 -8.40
N LYS A 44 -0.86 -12.91 -9.50
CA LYS A 44 -1.35 -14.29 -9.59
C LYS A 44 -0.24 -15.33 -9.39
N GLN A 45 1.01 -14.98 -9.72
CA GLN A 45 2.16 -15.86 -9.58
C GLN A 45 2.82 -15.78 -8.19
N ILE A 46 2.68 -14.63 -7.52
CA ILE A 46 3.34 -14.37 -6.22
C ILE A 46 2.44 -14.77 -5.06
N PHE A 47 1.14 -14.52 -5.15
CA PHE A 47 0.18 -14.75 -4.07
C PHE A 47 -0.46 -16.14 -4.16
N PRO A 48 -0.65 -16.83 -3.03
CA PRO A 48 -1.39 -18.09 -3.03
C PRO A 48 -2.84 -17.86 -3.43
N LYS A 49 -3.33 -18.61 -4.44
CA LYS A 49 -4.69 -18.48 -5.00
C LYS A 49 -5.80 -18.50 -3.93
N ASN A 50 -5.61 -19.27 -2.87
CA ASN A 50 -6.59 -19.44 -1.80
C ASN A 50 -6.78 -18.17 -0.93
N LYS A 51 -5.81 -17.26 -0.94
CA LYS A 51 -5.85 -15.99 -0.18
C LYS A 51 -5.90 -14.77 -1.09
N LEU A 52 -6.10 -14.96 -2.40
CA LEU A 52 -6.09 -13.88 -3.39
C LEU A 52 -7.49 -13.61 -3.93
N VAL A 53 -7.95 -12.38 -3.80
CA VAL A 53 -9.18 -11.88 -4.41
C VAL A 53 -8.81 -10.84 -5.46
N ILE A 54 -9.19 -11.09 -6.71
CA ILE A 54 -8.94 -10.16 -7.81
C ILE A 54 -10.21 -9.36 -8.08
N GLY A 55 -10.10 -8.04 -8.07
CA GLY A 55 -11.23 -7.16 -8.41
C GLY A 55 -11.12 -5.80 -7.76
N LYS A 56 -12.09 -4.93 -8.06
CA LYS A 56 -12.14 -3.54 -7.57
C LYS A 56 -12.75 -3.39 -6.18
N LYS A 57 -13.03 -4.51 -5.50
CA LYS A 57 -13.68 -4.47 -4.19
C LYS A 57 -12.67 -3.93 -3.18
N HIS A 58 -13.05 -2.88 -2.45
CA HIS A 58 -12.22 -2.20 -1.43
C HIS A 58 -10.96 -1.48 -1.95
N THR A 59 -10.85 -1.17 -3.25
CA THR A 59 -9.70 -0.42 -3.80
C THR A 59 -9.77 1.09 -3.51
N THR A 60 -10.97 1.63 -3.29
CA THR A 60 -11.20 3.08 -3.07
C THR A 60 -10.37 3.65 -1.93
N LEU A 61 -10.16 2.87 -0.86
CA LEU A 61 -9.35 3.28 0.30
C LEU A 61 -7.87 3.44 -0.06
N ILE A 62 -7.33 2.50 -0.83
CA ILE A 62 -5.93 2.52 -1.28
C ILE A 62 -5.73 3.65 -2.29
N GLU A 63 -6.67 3.82 -3.21
CA GLU A 63 -6.66 4.90 -4.19
C GLU A 63 -6.69 6.27 -3.50
N SER A 64 -7.57 6.46 -2.52
CA SER A 64 -7.67 7.67 -1.71
C SER A 64 -6.38 7.93 -0.92
N ASN A 65 -5.84 6.91 -0.25
CA ASN A 65 -4.58 7.05 0.48
C ASN A 65 -3.40 7.41 -0.44
N ASN A 66 -3.29 6.76 -1.60
CA ASN A 66 -2.27 7.07 -2.59
C ASN A 66 -2.42 8.50 -3.15
N SER A 67 -3.65 8.95 -3.36
CA SER A 67 -3.95 10.32 -3.74
C SER A 67 -3.52 11.32 -2.66
N ASN A 68 -3.80 11.05 -1.39
CA ASN A 68 -3.37 11.90 -0.27
C ASN A 68 -1.84 11.97 -0.17
N ILE A 69 -1.15 10.84 -0.32
CA ILE A 69 0.32 10.80 -0.35
C ILE A 69 0.86 11.68 -1.48
N GLN A 70 0.29 11.61 -2.68
CA GLN A 70 0.69 12.45 -3.80
C GLN A 70 0.36 13.94 -3.59
N HIS A 71 -0.74 14.23 -2.92
CA HIS A 71 -1.16 15.59 -2.58
C HIS A 71 -0.21 16.24 -1.59
N PHE A 72 0.11 15.56 -0.48
CA PHE A 72 1.00 16.09 0.56
C PHE A 72 2.48 16.03 0.15
N LEU A 73 2.89 15.00 -0.57
CA LEU A 73 4.26 14.85 -1.06
C LEU A 73 4.34 15.26 -2.52
N ALA A 74 4.62 16.55 -2.75
CA ALA A 74 4.91 17.09 -4.09
C ALA A 74 5.97 16.28 -4.86
N ARG A 75 6.87 15.61 -4.12
CA ARG A 75 7.85 14.63 -4.62
C ARG A 75 7.22 13.49 -5.45
N MET A 76 6.11 12.91 -4.97
CA MET A 76 5.44 11.79 -5.64
C MET A 76 4.65 12.25 -6.87
N THR A 77 4.33 13.55 -6.95
CA THR A 77 3.60 14.15 -8.08
C THR A 77 4.53 14.67 -9.18
N ARG A 78 5.68 15.28 -8.84
CA ARG A 78 6.57 15.95 -9.80
C ARG A 78 7.99 15.39 -9.77
N ARG A 79 8.22 14.33 -10.55
CA ARG A 79 9.52 13.63 -10.67
C ARG A 79 10.70 14.53 -11.02
N THR A 80 10.47 15.61 -11.79
CA THR A 80 11.53 16.47 -12.33
C THR A 80 11.89 17.66 -11.44
N LYS A 81 10.99 18.07 -10.52
CA LYS A 81 11.21 19.26 -9.67
C LYS A 81 11.72 18.92 -8.27
N VAL A 82 11.32 17.78 -7.73
CA VAL A 82 11.65 17.41 -6.34
C VAL A 82 12.24 16.01 -6.36
N VAL A 83 13.56 15.93 -6.30
CA VAL A 83 14.33 14.68 -6.35
C VAL A 83 14.81 14.25 -4.98
N SER A 84 14.93 12.95 -4.76
CA SER A 84 15.42 12.35 -3.51
C SER A 84 16.84 11.88 -3.76
N ARG A 85 17.78 12.24 -2.88
CA ARG A 85 19.17 11.77 -2.99
C ARG A 85 19.33 10.30 -2.58
N SER A 86 18.42 9.76 -1.76
CA SER A 86 18.44 8.36 -1.35
C SER A 86 17.03 7.77 -1.23
N VAL A 87 16.95 6.44 -1.33
CA VAL A 87 15.72 5.67 -1.09
C VAL A 87 15.31 5.75 0.38
N GLU A 88 16.27 5.82 1.29
CA GLU A 88 16.03 5.98 2.72
C GLU A 88 15.31 7.30 3.04
N MET A 89 15.68 8.39 2.35
CA MET A 89 15.00 9.67 2.53
C MET A 89 13.53 9.59 2.09
N VAL A 90 13.24 8.86 0.99
CA VAL A 90 11.87 8.61 0.55
C VAL A 90 11.09 7.85 1.62
N ASP A 91 11.68 6.79 2.18
CA ASP A 91 11.06 6.00 3.25
C ASP A 91 10.77 6.85 4.49
N LEU A 92 11.74 7.65 4.95
CA LEU A 92 11.58 8.56 6.08
C LEU A 92 10.50 9.62 5.84
N THR A 93 10.34 10.12 4.62
CA THR A 93 9.26 11.07 4.29
C THR A 93 7.88 10.41 4.19
N LEU A 94 7.81 9.13 3.83
CA LEU A 94 6.53 8.41 3.71
C LEU A 94 5.94 8.05 5.07
N ARG A 95 6.77 7.67 6.04
CA ARG A 95 6.34 7.31 7.40
C ARG A 95 5.42 8.34 8.07
N PRO A 96 5.75 9.64 8.14
CA PRO A 96 4.87 10.63 8.74
C PRO A 96 3.59 10.83 7.91
N CYS A 97 3.65 10.76 6.58
CA CYS A 97 2.44 10.87 5.74
C CYS A 97 1.48 9.70 5.96
N TRP A 98 1.97 8.47 6.09
CA TRP A 98 1.13 7.33 6.46
C TRP A 98 0.51 7.51 7.84
N ASN A 99 1.30 7.93 8.84
CA ASN A 99 0.78 8.19 10.17
C ASN A 99 -0.30 9.29 10.17
N ILE A 100 -0.11 10.38 9.43
CA ILE A 100 -1.11 11.46 9.34
C ILE A 100 -2.38 10.96 8.64
N ASN A 101 -2.26 10.22 7.54
CA ASN A 101 -3.42 9.69 6.82
C ASN A 101 -4.23 8.69 7.66
N GLU A 102 -3.57 7.91 8.52
CA GLU A 102 -4.22 6.97 9.43
C GLU A 102 -4.95 7.67 10.60
N ASN A 103 -4.41 8.79 11.08
CA ASN A 103 -4.99 9.55 12.20
C ASN A 103 -6.05 10.58 11.76
N ASN A 104 -6.01 11.06 10.51
CA ASN A 104 -7.03 11.96 9.94
C ASN A 104 -8.27 11.23 9.40
N MET A 105 -8.29 9.90 9.44
CA MET A 105 -9.44 9.11 9.01
C MET A 105 -10.35 8.89 10.21
N PHE A 106 -11.43 9.69 10.32
CA PHE A 106 -12.47 9.53 11.34
C PHE A 106 -12.85 8.05 11.51
N ILE A 107 -12.56 7.49 12.69
CA ILE A 107 -12.78 6.08 13.01
C ILE A 107 -14.29 5.81 13.07
N LEU A 108 -14.81 5.02 12.13
CA LEU A 108 -15.99 4.18 12.32
C LEU A 108 -15.58 2.71 12.19
N ASN A 109 -15.56 2.05 13.36
CA ASN A 109 -15.80 0.64 13.64
C ASN A 109 -14.92 -0.50 13.05
N ASN A 110 -14.24 -1.16 13.99
CA ASN A 110 -14.31 -2.60 14.33
C ASN A 110 -14.61 -3.63 13.23
N GLY A 111 -13.59 -4.42 12.85
CA GLY A 111 -13.80 -5.82 12.47
C GLY A 111 -12.82 -6.41 11.43
N LYS A 112 -11.96 -7.31 11.90
CA LYS A 112 -11.13 -8.29 11.14
C LYS A 112 -10.06 -7.72 10.17
N ASN A 113 -8.80 -7.93 10.53
CA ASN A 113 -7.59 -7.60 9.74
C ASN A 113 -7.62 -8.22 8.33
N ILE A 114 -7.63 -7.39 7.28
CA ILE A 114 -7.61 -7.81 5.87
C ILE A 114 -6.61 -6.90 5.13
N ALA A 115 -5.46 -7.43 4.71
CA ALA A 115 -4.35 -6.66 4.16
C ALA A 115 -4.31 -6.62 2.61
N PHE A 116 -4.13 -5.43 2.05
CA PHE A 116 -4.01 -5.17 0.60
C PHE A 116 -2.57 -4.79 0.22
N LEU A 117 -2.15 -5.17 -1.00
CA LEU A 117 -0.90 -4.73 -1.65
C LEU A 117 -1.15 -3.74 -2.78
#